data_AF-A0A9D6I1P1-F1
#
_entry.id   AF-A0A9D6I1P1-F1
#
_cell.length_a   1.000
_cell.length_b   1.000
_cell.length_c   1.000
_cell.angle_alpha   90.00
_cell.angle_beta   90.00
_cell.angle_gamma   90.00
#
_symmetry.space_group_name_H-M   'P 1'
#
loop_
_entity.id
_entity.type
_entity.pdbx_description
1 polymer ?
#
loop_
_entity_poly.entity_id
_entity_poly.type
_entity_poly.pdbx_seq_one_letter_code
_entity_poly.pdbx_strand_id
1 'polypeptide(L)'
;MDNPIANPADLADAKAIGRWAECYRRLREGGLSADDFQAPIDDPDFRACLIGFWKHRGDNVVVPIPNLLVSDEEARVITVLGERKVITTAQAVVAWPGASIPANVPIRYSEETLQECARENQGGGTDWRLVYIHGLSLREQRKQIGVNRDHQPCFYNSDWWLQEKEDGWANFKPESGYYLVDFNGRFGLTSWKKQDKKIAELGDQFERTHETVVAEAVLSIFKTTQERLLENRYHWGVSLDSVGLRVLVGLFDRRGLVVSRYHPDWDDCGHLRVCLFRKFNT
;
A
#
# COMPACT_ATOMS: atom_id res chain seq x y z
N MET A 1 -12.69 61.75 32.11
CA MET A 1 -11.98 61.18 30.95
C MET A 1 -12.34 59.71 30.94
N ASP A 2 -13.38 59.36 30.18
CA ASP A 2 -13.82 57.97 30.08
C ASP A 2 -12.87 57.24 29.13
N ASN A 3 -12.16 56.25 29.67
CA ASN A 3 -11.38 55.32 28.86
C ASN A 3 -12.36 54.55 27.97
N PRO A 4 -12.22 54.58 26.63
CA PRO A 4 -13.08 53.78 25.78
C PRO A 4 -12.82 52.31 26.09
N ILE A 5 -13.83 51.65 26.66
CA ILE A 5 -13.83 50.22 26.91
C ILE A 5 -13.72 49.55 25.55
N ALA A 6 -12.58 48.89 25.30
CA ALA A 6 -12.34 48.17 24.05
C ALA A 6 -13.49 47.21 23.75
N ASN A 7 -13.98 47.26 22.52
CA ASN A 7 -15.09 46.41 22.07
C ASN A 7 -14.69 44.93 22.24
N PRO A 8 -15.51 44.08 22.88
CA PRO A 8 -15.22 42.66 23.06
C PRO A 8 -14.86 41.90 21.77
N ALA A 9 -15.33 42.36 20.61
CA ALA A 9 -14.95 41.82 19.30
C ALA A 9 -13.47 42.06 18.99
N ASP A 10 -12.95 43.26 19.26
CA ASP A 10 -11.54 43.62 19.00
C ASP A 10 -10.58 42.81 19.88
N LEU A 11 -11.01 42.47 21.10
CA LEU A 11 -10.28 41.60 22.04
C LEU A 11 -10.27 40.12 21.60
N ALA A 12 -11.32 39.64 20.93
CA ALA A 12 -11.38 38.29 20.38
C ALA A 12 -10.43 38.13 19.17
N ASP A 13 -10.35 39.14 18.32
CA ASP A 13 -9.49 39.16 17.14
C ASP A 13 -8.01 39.24 17.50
N ALA A 14 -7.64 40.06 18.49
CA ALA A 14 -6.25 40.12 18.97
C ALA A 14 -5.74 38.78 19.51
N LYS A 15 -6.61 38.04 20.23
CA LYS A 15 -6.29 36.72 20.75
C LYS A 15 -6.19 35.66 19.65
N ALA A 16 -7.01 35.78 18.61
CA ALA A 16 -6.93 34.93 17.43
C ALA A 16 -5.60 35.17 16.70
N ILE A 17 -5.25 36.42 16.41
CA ILE A 17 -4.00 36.80 15.74
C ILE A 17 -2.78 36.25 16.49
N GLY A 18 -2.74 36.37 17.83
CA GLY A 18 -1.65 35.82 18.63
C GLY A 18 -1.50 34.30 18.51
N ARG A 19 -2.62 33.57 18.44
CA ARG A 19 -2.61 32.10 18.25
C ARG A 19 -2.17 31.72 16.83
N TRP A 20 -2.60 32.48 15.82
CA TRP A 20 -2.18 32.29 14.44
C TRP A 20 -0.67 32.54 14.27
N ALA A 21 -0.15 33.62 14.85
CA ALA A 21 1.27 33.93 14.81
C ALA A 21 2.13 32.84 15.47
N GLU A 22 1.71 32.34 16.64
CA GLU A 22 2.39 31.23 17.31
C GLU A 22 2.30 29.93 16.48
N CYS A 23 1.12 29.61 15.93
CA CYS A 23 0.96 28.45 15.06
C CYS A 23 1.87 28.52 13.83
N TYR A 24 1.90 29.66 13.14
CA TYR A 24 2.79 29.90 12.00
C TYR A 24 4.26 29.75 12.38
N ARG A 25 4.68 30.31 13.52
CA ARG A 25 6.05 30.18 14.04
C ARG A 25 6.42 28.71 14.26
N ARG A 26 5.54 27.92 14.87
CA ARG A 26 5.74 26.47 15.10
C ARG A 26 5.81 25.68 13.79
N LEU A 27 4.96 26.00 12.81
CA LEU A 27 5.01 25.38 11.49
C LEU A 27 6.34 25.66 10.78
N ARG A 28 6.87 26.88 10.90
CA ARG A 28 8.20 27.23 10.39
C ARG A 28 9.34 26.51 11.10
N GLU A 29 9.28 26.37 12.42
CA GLU A 29 10.23 25.53 13.17
C GLU A 29 10.18 24.06 12.71
N GLY A 30 9.02 23.59 12.28
CA GLY A 30 8.80 22.28 11.68
C GLY A 30 9.22 22.15 10.22
N GLY A 31 9.76 23.21 9.60
CA GLY A 31 10.29 23.18 8.24
C GLY A 31 9.36 23.72 7.14
N LEU A 32 8.15 24.20 7.46
CA LEU A 32 7.34 24.90 6.46
C LEU A 32 7.94 26.27 6.11
N SER A 33 8.02 26.55 4.81
CA SER A 33 8.35 27.85 4.24
C SER A 33 7.10 28.71 4.04
N ALA A 34 7.29 29.97 3.65
CA ALA A 34 6.16 30.83 3.27
C ALA A 34 5.47 30.34 1.99
N ASP A 35 6.23 29.77 1.05
CA ASP A 35 5.73 29.30 -0.24
C ASP A 35 4.81 28.08 -0.10
N ASP A 36 5.02 27.24 0.93
CA ASP A 36 4.16 26.08 1.23
C ASP A 36 2.72 26.49 1.59
N PHE A 37 2.51 27.74 2.04
CA PHE A 37 1.18 28.27 2.31
C PHE A 37 0.46 28.78 1.06
N GLN A 38 1.14 28.84 -0.09
CA GLN A 38 0.53 29.24 -1.34
C GLN A 38 -0.40 28.14 -1.89
N ALA A 39 -0.03 26.88 -1.74
CA ALA A 39 -0.84 25.74 -2.17
C ALA A 39 -2.29 25.75 -1.62
N PRO A 40 -2.55 25.92 -0.30
CA PRO A 40 -3.93 26.02 0.20
C PRO A 40 -4.63 27.34 -0.12
N ILE A 41 -3.93 28.33 -0.67
CA ILE A 41 -4.55 29.57 -1.18
C ILE A 41 -5.06 29.33 -2.60
N ASP A 42 -4.23 28.75 -3.45
CA ASP A 42 -4.50 28.58 -4.87
C ASP A 42 -5.41 27.38 -5.17
N ASP A 43 -5.34 26.33 -4.32
CA ASP A 43 -6.10 25.10 -4.49
C ASP A 43 -7.24 24.99 -3.46
N PRO A 44 -8.52 25.16 -3.88
CA PRO A 44 -9.67 25.06 -2.99
C PRO A 44 -9.91 23.65 -2.42
N ASP A 45 -9.52 22.60 -3.14
CA ASP A 45 -9.71 21.21 -2.72
C ASP A 45 -8.66 20.81 -1.69
N PHE A 46 -7.41 21.21 -1.91
CA PHE A 46 -6.35 21.07 -0.90
C PHE A 46 -6.71 21.79 0.39
N ARG A 47 -7.24 23.02 0.27
CA ARG A 47 -7.71 23.80 1.42
C ARG A 47 -8.81 23.08 2.20
N ALA A 48 -9.79 22.49 1.52
CA ALA A 48 -10.86 21.72 2.17
C ALA A 48 -10.29 20.52 2.94
N CYS A 49 -9.32 19.82 2.36
CA CYS A 49 -8.63 18.69 3.00
C CYS A 49 -7.86 19.13 4.26
N LEU A 50 -7.08 20.21 4.16
CA LEU A 50 -6.29 20.76 5.26
C LEU A 50 -7.18 21.20 6.44
N ILE A 51 -8.33 21.84 6.13
CA ILE A 51 -9.34 22.20 7.12
C ILE A 51 -9.90 20.96 7.82
N GLY A 52 -10.21 19.90 7.06
CA GLY A 52 -10.65 18.62 7.62
C GLY A 52 -9.61 18.02 8.56
N PHE A 53 -8.35 17.93 8.11
CA PHE A 53 -7.23 17.45 8.91
C PHE A 53 -7.08 18.20 10.23
N TRP A 54 -7.08 19.54 10.20
CA TRP A 54 -6.94 20.34 11.42
C TRP A 54 -8.15 20.25 12.34
N LYS A 55 -9.38 20.24 11.81
CA LYS A 55 -10.60 20.12 12.64
C LYS A 55 -10.69 18.78 13.36
N HIS A 56 -10.20 17.72 12.72
CA HIS A 56 -10.25 16.37 13.28
C HIS A 56 -8.95 15.95 13.98
N ARG A 57 -7.99 16.87 14.19
CA ARG A 57 -6.70 16.62 14.86
C ARG A 57 -5.93 15.41 14.28
N GLY A 58 -6.12 15.11 13.00
CA GLY A 58 -5.56 13.92 12.36
C GLY A 58 -6.26 12.60 12.69
N ASP A 59 -7.22 12.55 13.63
CA ASP A 59 -7.84 11.31 14.11
C ASP A 59 -8.93 10.75 13.18
N ASN A 60 -9.35 11.48 12.14
CA ASN A 60 -10.43 11.07 11.24
C ASN A 60 -10.30 11.57 9.79
N VAL A 61 -9.08 11.76 9.28
CA VAL A 61 -8.93 12.00 7.83
C VAL A 61 -8.99 10.67 7.09
N VAL A 62 -10.20 10.13 6.98
CA VAL A 62 -10.64 9.38 5.80
C VAL A 62 -11.17 10.42 4.81
N VAL A 63 -10.32 11.37 4.45
CA VAL A 63 -10.50 12.12 3.21
C VAL A 63 -9.36 11.61 2.33
N PRO A 64 -9.64 11.03 1.15
CA PRO A 64 -8.58 10.72 0.21
C PRO A 64 -7.81 12.02 0.05
N ILE A 65 -6.47 12.02 0.06
CA ILE A 65 -5.74 13.13 -0.54
C ILE A 65 -5.96 12.92 -2.03
N PRO A 66 -6.97 13.53 -2.67
CA PRO A 66 -7.24 13.23 -4.06
C PRO A 66 -6.28 14.13 -4.84
N ASN A 67 -5.41 13.53 -5.62
CA ASN A 67 -4.77 14.15 -6.77
C ASN A 67 -3.61 15.15 -6.57
N LEU A 68 -3.34 15.75 -5.40
CA LEU A 68 -2.23 16.74 -5.31
C LEU A 68 -0.80 16.17 -5.42
N LEU A 69 -0.63 14.85 -5.31
CA LEU A 69 0.69 14.19 -5.45
C LEU A 69 0.66 13.05 -6.47
N VAL A 70 -0.39 12.97 -7.29
CA VAL A 70 -0.51 11.94 -8.32
C VAL A 70 0.25 12.43 -9.54
N SER A 71 1.26 11.67 -9.98
CA SER A 71 1.99 12.03 -11.20
C SER A 71 1.09 11.90 -12.43
N ASP A 72 1.43 12.59 -13.53
CA ASP A 72 0.69 12.45 -14.80
C ASP A 72 0.65 10.99 -15.28
N GLU A 73 1.73 10.23 -15.04
CA GLU A 73 1.77 8.79 -15.33
C GLU A 73 0.76 8.01 -14.48
N GLU A 74 0.71 8.26 -13.17
CA GLU A 74 -0.23 7.60 -12.26
C GLU A 74 -1.68 7.95 -12.62
N ALA A 75 -1.97 9.23 -12.93
CA ALA A 75 -3.29 9.68 -13.35
C ALA A 75 -3.75 9.01 -14.65
N ARG A 76 -2.84 8.85 -15.62
CA ARG A 76 -3.10 8.09 -16.84
C ARG A 76 -3.46 6.63 -16.53
N VAL A 77 -2.69 5.96 -15.67
CA VAL A 77 -2.99 4.56 -15.32
C VAL A 77 -4.28 4.41 -14.53
N ILE A 78 -4.58 5.35 -13.62
CA ILE A 78 -5.86 5.41 -12.91
C ILE A 78 -7.03 5.47 -13.90
N THR A 79 -6.89 6.23 -14.99
CA THR A 79 -7.91 6.30 -16.05
C THR A 79 -8.14 4.96 -16.75
N VAL A 80 -7.08 4.13 -16.90
CA VAL A 80 -7.15 2.83 -17.57
C VAL A 80 -7.64 1.71 -16.64
N LEU A 81 -6.99 1.53 -15.48
CA LEU A 81 -7.28 0.45 -14.54
C LEU A 81 -8.42 0.76 -13.56
N GLY A 82 -8.69 2.04 -13.33
CA GLY A 82 -9.60 2.54 -12.31
C GLY A 82 -8.89 2.87 -10.99
N GLU A 83 -9.38 3.91 -10.31
CA GLU A 83 -8.81 4.46 -9.07
C GLU A 83 -8.56 3.40 -7.98
N ARG A 84 -9.52 2.49 -7.78
CA ARG A 84 -9.40 1.43 -6.75
C ARG A 84 -8.39 0.33 -7.09
N LYS A 85 -7.84 0.33 -8.31
CA LYS A 85 -6.87 -0.66 -8.80
C LYS A 85 -5.45 -0.12 -8.82
N VAL A 86 -5.24 1.14 -8.42
CA VAL A 86 -3.91 1.76 -8.41
C VAL A 86 -3.61 2.24 -7.00
N ILE A 87 -2.47 1.82 -6.45
CA ILE A 87 -1.90 2.42 -5.24
C ILE A 87 -0.72 3.28 -5.67
N THR A 88 -0.90 4.59 -5.59
CA THR A 88 0.10 5.57 -6.00
C THR A 88 1.27 5.63 -5.02
N THR A 89 2.36 6.28 -5.44
CA THR A 89 3.50 6.57 -4.56
C THR A 89 3.06 7.30 -3.29
N ALA A 90 2.26 8.36 -3.42
CA ALA A 90 1.73 9.12 -2.28
C ALA A 90 0.94 8.25 -1.30
N GLN A 91 0.05 7.39 -1.81
CA GLN A 91 -0.70 6.45 -0.99
C GLN A 91 0.20 5.42 -0.31
N ALA A 92 1.25 4.96 -1.00
CA ALA A 92 2.24 4.06 -0.43
C ALA A 92 3.09 4.71 0.68
N VAL A 93 3.42 6.01 0.60
CA VAL A 93 4.09 6.74 1.72
C VAL A 93 3.20 6.75 2.96
N VAL A 94 1.91 7.01 2.79
CA VAL A 94 0.95 7.00 3.91
C VAL A 94 0.84 5.60 4.51
N ALA A 95 0.85 4.56 3.67
CA ALA A 95 0.86 3.18 4.12
C ALA A 95 2.15 2.81 4.88
N TRP A 96 3.29 3.42 4.53
CA TRP A 96 4.61 3.09 5.08
C TRP A 96 5.40 4.35 5.48
N PRO A 97 5.05 4.99 6.61
CA PRO A 97 5.71 6.21 7.04
C PRO A 97 7.22 6.02 7.24
N GLY A 98 8.02 6.91 6.67
CA GLY A 98 9.49 6.88 6.75
C GLY A 98 10.17 6.08 5.64
N ALA A 99 9.42 5.44 4.73
CA ALA A 99 9.98 4.89 3.51
C ALA A 99 10.26 6.01 2.49
N SER A 100 11.44 5.99 1.88
CA SER A 100 11.84 6.98 0.87
C SER A 100 11.31 6.60 -0.51
N ILE A 101 10.64 7.52 -1.19
CA ILE A 101 10.24 7.35 -2.60
C ILE A 101 11.17 8.18 -3.49
N PRO A 102 11.74 7.61 -4.57
CA PRO A 102 12.45 8.38 -5.58
C PRO A 102 11.55 9.44 -6.23
N ALA A 103 12.08 10.62 -6.54
CA ALA A 103 11.30 11.73 -7.09
C ALA A 103 10.56 11.38 -8.40
N ASN A 104 11.12 10.47 -9.21
CA ASN A 104 10.53 9.98 -10.44
C ASN A 104 10.53 8.45 -10.45
N VAL A 105 9.37 7.85 -10.17
CA VAL A 105 9.19 6.40 -10.28
C VAL A 105 8.46 6.09 -11.58
N PRO A 106 9.12 5.49 -12.58
CA PRO A 106 8.48 5.19 -13.84
C PRO A 106 7.50 4.01 -13.71
N ILE A 107 6.37 4.09 -14.41
CA ILE A 107 5.49 2.93 -14.62
C ILE A 107 6.00 2.14 -15.82
N ARG A 108 6.66 1.00 -15.55
CA ARG A 108 7.33 0.14 -16.56
C ARG A 108 6.41 -0.70 -17.46
N TYR A 109 5.10 -0.40 -17.47
CA TYR A 109 4.10 -1.16 -18.22
C TYR A 109 3.58 -0.34 -19.40
N SER A 110 3.50 -0.97 -20.57
CA SER A 110 2.91 -0.30 -21.74
C SER A 110 1.42 -0.05 -21.52
N GLU A 111 0.90 0.97 -22.21
CA GLU A 111 -0.53 1.25 -22.32
C GLU A 111 -1.33 -0.01 -22.70
N GLU A 112 -0.82 -0.78 -23.67
CA GLU A 112 -1.45 -2.01 -24.15
C GLU A 112 -1.61 -3.07 -23.04
N THR A 113 -0.54 -3.32 -22.26
CA THR A 113 -0.58 -4.25 -21.13
C THR A 113 -1.59 -3.81 -20.07
N LEU A 114 -1.65 -2.50 -19.78
CA LEU A 114 -2.60 -1.95 -18.81
C LEU A 114 -4.05 -2.10 -19.30
N GLN A 115 -4.32 -1.83 -20.58
CA GLN A 115 -5.64 -2.01 -21.18
C GLN A 115 -6.06 -3.48 -21.22
N GLU A 116 -5.13 -4.40 -21.51
CA GLU A 116 -5.39 -5.83 -21.43
C GLU A 116 -5.80 -6.24 -20.01
N CYS A 117 -5.05 -5.82 -19.00
CA CYS A 117 -5.37 -6.10 -17.60
C CYS A 117 -6.72 -5.48 -17.17
N ALA A 118 -7.04 -4.28 -17.65
CA ALA A 118 -8.35 -3.66 -17.43
C ALA A 118 -9.50 -4.50 -18.04
N ARG A 119 -9.33 -5.02 -19.26
CA ARG A 119 -10.30 -5.91 -19.91
C ARG A 119 -10.45 -7.23 -19.16
N GLU A 120 -9.34 -7.85 -18.73
CA GLU A 120 -9.39 -9.09 -17.93
C GLU A 120 -10.16 -8.88 -16.61
N ASN A 121 -9.95 -7.73 -15.95
CA ASN A 121 -10.68 -7.37 -14.73
C ASN A 121 -12.19 -7.26 -14.96
N GLN A 122 -12.62 -6.68 -16.09
CA GLN A 122 -14.04 -6.59 -16.47
C GLN A 122 -14.67 -7.97 -16.71
N GLY A 123 -13.88 -8.95 -17.17
CA GLY A 123 -14.31 -10.34 -17.34
C GLY A 123 -14.53 -11.11 -16.04
N GLY A 124 -14.15 -10.54 -14.88
CA GLY A 124 -14.38 -11.14 -13.55
C GLY A 124 -13.46 -12.32 -13.19
N GLY A 125 -12.53 -12.69 -14.08
CA GLY A 125 -11.58 -13.78 -13.87
C GLY A 125 -10.30 -13.37 -13.12
N THR A 126 -10.04 -12.06 -12.99
CA THR A 126 -8.78 -11.51 -12.50
C THR A 126 -9.02 -10.29 -11.61
N ASP A 127 -8.01 -9.94 -10.83
CA ASP A 127 -7.98 -8.71 -10.04
C ASP A 127 -6.60 -8.06 -10.14
N TRP A 128 -6.28 -7.56 -11.33
CA TRP A 128 -5.06 -6.81 -11.61
C TRP A 128 -5.08 -5.47 -10.89
N ARG A 129 -4.03 -5.20 -10.14
CA ARG A 129 -3.79 -3.94 -9.45
C ARG A 129 -2.35 -3.50 -9.66
N LEU A 130 -2.17 -2.22 -9.95
CA LEU A 130 -0.87 -1.60 -9.99
C LEU A 130 -0.55 -1.02 -8.61
N VAL A 131 0.50 -1.50 -7.98
CA VAL A 131 0.84 -1.11 -6.59
C VAL A 131 2.29 -0.67 -6.54
N TYR A 132 2.54 0.52 -5.97
CA TYR A 132 3.91 0.91 -5.63
C TYR A 132 4.41 0.13 -4.41
N ILE A 133 5.59 -0.47 -4.55
CA ILE A 133 6.27 -1.27 -3.55
C ILE A 133 7.57 -0.55 -3.18
N HIS A 134 7.81 -0.33 -1.89
CA HIS A 134 9.00 0.32 -1.33
C HIS A 134 10.21 -0.60 -1.27
N GLY A 135 10.01 -1.92 -1.34
CA GLY A 135 11.10 -2.88 -1.23
C GLY A 135 11.40 -3.29 0.21
N LEU A 136 10.39 -3.29 1.08
CA LEU A 136 10.55 -3.71 2.47
C LEU A 136 10.54 -5.24 2.57
N SER A 137 11.46 -5.80 3.34
CA SER A 137 11.39 -7.22 3.70
C SER A 137 10.18 -7.53 4.58
N LEU A 138 9.76 -8.79 4.65
CA LEU A 138 8.64 -9.19 5.52
C LEU A 138 8.89 -8.82 6.99
N ARG A 139 10.14 -8.91 7.45
CA ARG A 139 10.50 -8.53 8.82
C ARG A 139 10.40 -7.03 9.06
N GLU A 140 10.82 -6.22 8.11
CA GLU A 140 10.65 -4.77 8.18
C GLU A 140 9.17 -4.39 8.16
N GLN A 141 8.38 -5.02 7.28
CA GLN A 141 6.94 -4.83 7.23
C GLN A 141 6.30 -5.15 8.59
N ARG A 142 6.62 -6.30 9.20
CA ARG A 142 6.12 -6.67 10.53
C ARG A 142 6.59 -5.71 11.62
N LYS A 143 7.84 -5.26 11.57
CA LYS A 143 8.39 -4.30 12.55
C LYS A 143 7.61 -2.99 12.53
N GLN A 144 7.22 -2.51 11.35
CA GLN A 144 6.47 -1.26 11.21
C GLN A 144 4.98 -1.41 11.56
N ILE A 145 4.35 -2.51 11.14
CA ILE A 145 2.91 -2.73 11.28
C ILE A 145 2.53 -3.36 12.63
N GLY A 146 3.40 -4.20 13.19
CA GLY A 146 3.16 -4.91 14.43
C GLY A 146 2.18 -6.08 14.32
N VAL A 147 1.74 -6.57 15.47
CA VAL A 147 0.88 -7.76 15.63
C VAL A 147 -0.37 -7.52 16.48
N ASN A 148 -0.66 -6.26 16.80
CA ASN A 148 -1.78 -5.92 17.65
C ASN A 148 -3.09 -6.03 16.87
N ARG A 149 -3.86 -7.10 17.11
CA ARG A 149 -5.14 -7.35 16.42
C ARG A 149 -6.18 -6.25 16.60
N ASP A 150 -6.09 -5.49 17.70
CA ASP A 150 -7.01 -4.39 18.00
C ASP A 150 -6.67 -3.13 17.16
N HIS A 151 -5.52 -3.12 16.47
CA HIS A 151 -5.07 -2.05 15.57
C HIS A 151 -4.76 -2.64 14.19
N GLN A 152 -5.74 -2.63 13.29
CA GLN A 152 -5.59 -3.13 11.93
C GLN A 152 -4.99 -2.06 10.97
N PRO A 153 -4.22 -2.48 9.94
CA PRO A 153 -3.79 -3.85 9.69
C PRO A 153 -2.73 -4.30 10.70
N CYS A 154 -2.63 -5.61 10.94
CA CYS A 154 -1.53 -6.20 11.70
C CYS A 154 -1.06 -7.50 11.03
N PHE A 155 0.12 -8.00 11.41
CA PHE A 155 0.48 -9.40 11.15
C PHE A 155 -0.15 -10.32 12.18
N TYR A 156 -0.41 -11.56 11.79
CA TYR A 156 -0.72 -12.61 12.75
C TYR A 156 0.46 -12.84 13.71
N ASN A 157 0.16 -13.03 14.99
CA ASN A 157 1.18 -13.18 16.02
C ASN A 157 1.82 -14.58 15.98
N SER A 158 2.77 -14.73 15.06
CA SER A 158 3.60 -15.91 14.87
C SER A 158 5.06 -15.50 14.66
N ASP A 159 5.99 -16.23 15.25
CA ASP A 159 7.41 -15.87 15.32
C ASP A 159 8.35 -16.85 14.57
N TRP A 160 7.83 -17.96 14.04
CA TRP A 160 8.66 -19.01 13.42
C TRP A 160 9.61 -18.47 12.32
N TRP A 161 9.13 -17.51 11.53
CA TRP A 161 9.86 -16.88 10.41
C TRP A 161 10.76 -15.70 10.83
N LEU A 162 10.76 -15.37 12.11
CA LEU A 162 11.65 -14.36 12.71
C LEU A 162 12.96 -14.97 13.22
N GLN A 163 13.09 -16.29 13.19
CA GLN A 163 14.28 -17.02 13.63
C GLN A 163 15.42 -16.86 12.61
N GLU A 164 16.67 -16.83 13.10
CA GLU A 164 17.88 -16.61 12.27
C GLU A 164 17.99 -17.56 11.07
N LYS A 165 17.57 -18.82 11.24
CA LYS A 165 17.58 -19.82 10.15
C LYS A 165 16.70 -19.45 8.95
N GLU A 166 15.77 -18.52 9.12
CA GLU A 166 14.85 -18.04 8.09
C GLU A 166 15.30 -16.73 7.44
N ASP A 167 16.47 -16.19 7.83
CA ASP A 167 16.97 -14.88 7.39
C ASP A 167 17.06 -14.75 5.88
N GLY A 168 17.46 -15.82 5.18
CA GLY A 168 17.72 -15.79 3.75
C GLY A 168 16.52 -15.31 2.92
N TRP A 169 15.32 -15.80 3.24
CA TRP A 169 14.09 -15.39 2.56
C TRP A 169 13.33 -14.30 3.31
N ALA A 170 13.32 -14.31 4.64
CA ALA A 170 12.52 -13.37 5.43
C ALA A 170 13.08 -11.92 5.37
N ASN A 171 14.37 -11.76 5.10
CA ASN A 171 15.03 -10.47 4.87
C ASN A 171 15.14 -10.10 3.38
N PHE A 172 14.61 -10.91 2.46
CA PHE A 172 14.61 -10.57 1.04
C PHE A 172 13.89 -9.24 0.80
N LYS A 173 14.52 -8.36 0.02
CA LYS A 173 13.98 -7.05 -0.35
C LYS A 173 13.72 -7.02 -1.86
N PRO A 174 12.46 -6.90 -2.30
CA PRO A 174 12.19 -6.72 -3.72
C PRO A 174 12.69 -5.36 -4.20
N GLU A 175 12.90 -5.23 -5.52
CA GLU A 175 13.19 -3.93 -6.12
C GLU A 175 12.01 -2.98 -5.87
N SER A 176 12.29 -1.74 -5.44
CA SER A 176 11.25 -0.73 -5.28
C SER A 176 10.67 -0.32 -6.63
N GLY A 177 9.37 -0.12 -6.74
CA GLY A 177 8.73 0.33 -7.97
C GLY A 177 7.29 -0.13 -8.08
N TYR A 178 6.71 0.09 -9.26
CA TYR A 178 5.37 -0.36 -9.57
C TYR A 178 5.32 -1.84 -9.97
N TYR A 179 4.43 -2.58 -9.34
CA TYR A 179 4.16 -3.99 -9.64
C TYR A 179 2.68 -4.14 -10.04
N LEU A 180 2.44 -4.81 -11.18
CA LEU A 180 1.11 -5.16 -11.65
C LEU A 180 0.79 -6.61 -11.25
N VAL A 181 -0.09 -6.78 -10.26
CA VAL A 181 -0.35 -8.07 -9.59
C VAL A 181 -1.82 -8.46 -9.66
N ASP A 182 -2.10 -9.72 -9.99
CA ASP A 182 -3.43 -10.33 -9.97
C ASP A 182 -3.72 -10.96 -8.60
N PHE A 183 -4.60 -10.32 -7.82
CA PHE A 183 -4.98 -10.78 -6.49
C PHE A 183 -6.16 -11.76 -6.46
N ASN A 184 -6.77 -12.09 -7.60
CA ASN A 184 -7.86 -13.06 -7.62
C ASN A 184 -7.36 -14.47 -7.28
N GLY A 185 -6.05 -14.73 -7.33
CA GLY A 185 -5.48 -16.01 -6.94
C GLY A 185 -5.86 -17.12 -7.93
N ARG A 186 -4.89 -17.52 -8.75
CA ARG A 186 -5.09 -18.55 -9.77
C ARG A 186 -4.73 -19.95 -9.25
N PHE A 187 -5.18 -20.95 -10.00
CA PHE A 187 -4.72 -22.35 -9.90
C PHE A 187 -4.84 -22.97 -8.49
N GLY A 188 -5.98 -22.79 -7.83
CA GLY A 188 -6.30 -23.53 -6.60
C GLY A 188 -6.41 -25.05 -6.82
N LEU A 189 -6.41 -25.82 -5.74
CA LEU A 189 -6.50 -27.30 -5.77
C LEU A 189 -5.45 -27.94 -6.70
N THR A 190 -4.26 -27.36 -6.69
CA THR A 190 -3.16 -27.71 -7.58
C THR A 190 -1.86 -27.54 -6.81
N SER A 191 -0.98 -28.55 -6.79
CA SER A 191 0.36 -28.48 -6.19
C SER A 191 1.20 -27.37 -6.80
N TRP A 192 2.20 -26.95 -6.05
CA TRP A 192 3.11 -25.88 -6.45
C TRP A 192 3.73 -26.14 -7.83
N LYS A 193 4.21 -27.38 -8.08
CA LYS A 193 4.82 -27.76 -9.37
C LYS A 193 3.84 -27.69 -10.54
N LYS A 194 2.59 -28.13 -10.33
CA LYS A 194 1.55 -28.04 -11.36
C LYS A 194 1.10 -26.60 -11.60
N GLN A 195 1.07 -25.77 -10.55
CA GLN A 195 0.82 -24.33 -10.71
C GLN A 195 1.91 -23.68 -11.57
N ASP A 196 3.18 -23.99 -11.32
CA ASP A 196 4.31 -23.46 -12.10
C ASP A 196 4.22 -23.85 -13.58
N LYS A 197 3.84 -25.09 -13.88
CA LYS A 197 3.58 -25.51 -15.26
C LYS A 197 2.47 -24.66 -15.90
N LYS A 198 1.36 -24.45 -15.19
CA LYS A 198 0.25 -23.61 -15.66
C LYS A 198 0.66 -22.15 -15.85
N ILE A 199 1.53 -21.60 -14.99
CA ILE A 199 2.07 -20.25 -15.15
C ILE A 199 2.91 -20.16 -16.42
N ALA A 200 3.80 -21.13 -16.67
CA ALA A 200 4.59 -21.18 -17.89
C ALA A 200 3.72 -21.32 -19.15
N GLU A 201 2.60 -22.04 -19.07
CA GLU A 201 1.62 -22.17 -20.16
C GLU A 201 0.87 -20.85 -20.47
N LEU A 202 0.81 -19.89 -19.54
CA LEU A 202 0.25 -18.56 -19.80
C LEU A 202 1.16 -17.68 -20.66
N GLY A 203 2.46 -18.00 -20.72
CA GLY A 203 3.48 -17.25 -21.44
C GLY A 203 4.55 -16.65 -20.53
N ASP A 204 5.60 -16.13 -21.16
CA ASP A 204 6.80 -15.61 -20.48
C ASP A 204 6.58 -14.28 -19.76
N GLN A 205 5.52 -13.54 -20.09
CA GLN A 205 5.11 -12.29 -19.46
C GLN A 205 4.51 -12.46 -18.05
N PHE A 206 4.30 -13.70 -17.59
CA PHE A 206 3.74 -13.99 -16.28
C PHE A 206 4.78 -14.61 -15.34
N GLU A 207 4.65 -14.27 -14.06
CA GLU A 207 5.46 -14.86 -13.00
C GLU A 207 4.64 -15.04 -11.72
N ARG A 208 5.06 -16.01 -10.89
CA ARG A 208 4.62 -16.09 -9.50
C ARG A 208 5.17 -14.88 -8.75
N THR A 209 4.29 -14.07 -8.16
CA THR A 209 4.74 -12.92 -7.35
C THR A 209 5.51 -13.40 -6.12
N HIS A 210 6.56 -12.69 -5.70
CA HIS A 210 7.25 -12.97 -4.45
C HIS A 210 6.34 -12.63 -3.25
N GLU A 211 6.33 -13.47 -2.21
CA GLU A 211 5.42 -13.30 -1.08
C GLU A 211 5.61 -11.98 -0.31
N THR A 212 6.84 -11.48 -0.22
CA THR A 212 7.15 -10.13 0.32
C THR A 212 6.42 -9.01 -0.43
N VAL A 213 6.37 -9.08 -1.76
CA VAL A 213 5.65 -8.09 -2.60
C VAL A 213 4.14 -8.20 -2.36
N VAL A 214 3.61 -9.43 -2.30
CA VAL A 214 2.18 -9.67 -2.03
C VAL A 214 1.78 -9.13 -0.66
N ALA A 215 2.58 -9.39 0.37
CA ALA A 215 2.31 -8.90 1.72
C ALA A 215 2.32 -7.37 1.79
N GLU A 216 3.34 -6.73 1.21
CA GLU A 216 3.42 -5.26 1.19
C GLU A 216 2.22 -4.67 0.46
N ALA A 217 1.87 -5.21 -0.70
CA ALA A 217 0.77 -4.74 -1.50
C ALA A 217 -0.59 -4.88 -0.80
N VAL A 218 -0.87 -6.04 -0.20
CA VAL A 218 -2.12 -6.29 0.53
C VAL A 218 -2.27 -5.32 1.71
N LEU A 219 -1.19 -5.08 2.45
CA LEU A 219 -1.18 -4.14 3.56
C LEU A 219 -1.34 -2.68 3.09
N SER A 220 -0.65 -2.29 2.01
CA SER A 220 -0.79 -0.97 1.38
C SER A 220 -2.24 -0.72 0.94
N ILE A 221 -2.84 -1.67 0.24
CA ILE A 221 -4.23 -1.59 -0.22
C ILE A 221 -5.17 -1.45 0.97
N PHE A 222 -5.01 -2.27 2.02
CA PHE A 222 -5.88 -2.14 3.19
C PHE A 222 -5.76 -0.80 3.90
N LYS A 223 -4.53 -0.27 4.08
CA LYS A 223 -4.34 1.05 4.73
C LYS A 223 -4.95 2.20 3.93
N THR A 224 -5.02 2.06 2.61
CA THR A 224 -5.44 3.14 1.70
C THR A 224 -6.92 3.07 1.33
N THR A 225 -7.46 1.87 1.10
CA THR A 225 -8.84 1.67 0.62
C THR A 225 -9.74 0.94 1.62
N GLN A 226 -9.18 0.42 2.73
CA GLN A 226 -9.86 -0.48 3.67
C GLN A 226 -10.34 -1.81 3.05
N GLU A 227 -9.92 -2.10 1.81
CA GLU A 227 -10.24 -3.37 1.16
C GLU A 227 -9.32 -4.48 1.66
N ARG A 228 -9.93 -5.58 2.07
CA ARG A 228 -9.24 -6.75 2.62
C ARG A 228 -9.04 -7.82 1.56
N LEU A 229 -7.86 -7.85 0.97
CA LEU A 229 -7.48 -8.90 0.02
C LEU A 229 -6.97 -10.16 0.72
N LEU A 230 -7.13 -11.29 0.05
CA LEU A 230 -6.67 -12.61 0.51
C LEU A 230 -7.26 -13.08 1.86
N GLU A 231 -8.48 -12.65 2.22
CA GLU A 231 -9.10 -12.97 3.52
C GLU A 231 -9.23 -14.49 3.77
N ASN A 232 -9.58 -15.25 2.73
CA ASN A 232 -9.86 -16.69 2.82
C ASN A 232 -8.94 -17.54 1.93
N ARG A 233 -7.79 -17.00 1.55
CA ARG A 233 -6.81 -17.69 0.69
C ARG A 233 -5.38 -17.32 1.06
N TYR A 234 -4.46 -18.21 0.76
CA TYR A 234 -3.03 -17.98 0.77
C TYR A 234 -2.54 -17.78 -0.65
N HIS A 235 -1.63 -16.82 -0.80
CA HIS A 235 -0.67 -16.79 -1.88
C HIS A 235 0.46 -17.79 -1.58
N TRP A 236 0.71 -18.70 -2.51
CA TRP A 236 1.82 -19.64 -2.46
C TRP A 236 3.06 -19.03 -3.11
N GLY A 237 4.04 -18.63 -2.29
CA GLY A 237 5.22 -17.88 -2.70
C GLY A 237 6.30 -18.69 -3.40
N VAL A 238 7.41 -18.01 -3.70
CA VAL A 238 8.58 -18.60 -4.39
C VAL A 238 9.59 -19.15 -3.39
N SER A 239 9.71 -18.55 -2.20
CA SER A 239 10.75 -18.92 -1.25
C SER A 239 10.54 -20.29 -0.62
N LEU A 240 11.65 -20.88 -0.21
CA LEU A 240 11.71 -22.04 0.68
C LEU A 240 12.16 -21.58 2.05
N ASP A 241 11.53 -22.12 3.09
CA ASP A 241 12.00 -21.98 4.46
C ASP A 241 13.22 -22.89 4.73
N SER A 242 13.75 -22.83 5.95
CA SER A 242 14.92 -23.62 6.35
C SER A 242 14.74 -25.14 6.29
N VAL A 243 13.52 -25.66 6.17
CA VAL A 243 13.21 -27.09 6.07
C VAL A 243 12.71 -27.49 4.68
N GLY A 244 12.79 -26.59 3.69
CA GLY A 244 12.39 -26.87 2.31
C GLY A 244 10.88 -26.80 2.06
N LEU A 245 10.11 -26.18 2.96
CA LEU A 245 8.70 -25.89 2.75
C LEU A 245 8.54 -24.53 2.08
N ARG A 246 7.52 -24.41 1.23
CA ARG A 246 7.23 -23.17 0.51
C ARG A 246 6.56 -22.16 1.42
N VAL A 247 7.01 -20.92 1.36
CA VAL A 247 6.44 -19.81 2.16
C VAL A 247 5.09 -19.38 1.59
N LEU A 248 4.16 -19.05 2.49
CA LEU A 248 2.82 -18.57 2.19
C LEU A 248 2.55 -17.22 2.87
N VAL A 249 1.79 -16.36 2.20
CA VAL A 249 1.19 -15.16 2.81
C VAL A 249 -0.29 -15.06 2.48
N GLY A 250 -1.13 -14.68 3.44
CA GLY A 250 -2.57 -14.55 3.21
C GLY A 250 -3.39 -14.82 4.46
N LEU A 251 -4.59 -15.35 4.29
CA LEU A 251 -5.63 -15.44 5.33
C LEU A 251 -5.75 -14.14 6.12
N PHE A 252 -5.79 -13.03 5.40
CA PHE A 252 -5.75 -11.72 6.03
C PHE A 252 -7.12 -11.37 6.59
N ASP A 253 -7.42 -11.84 7.79
CA ASP A 253 -8.66 -11.58 8.52
C ASP A 253 -8.42 -10.63 9.72
N ARG A 254 -9.42 -10.51 10.61
CA ARG A 254 -9.34 -9.71 11.85
C ARG A 254 -8.19 -10.08 12.81
N ARG A 255 -7.54 -11.23 12.61
CA ARG A 255 -6.37 -11.70 13.39
C ARG A 255 -5.04 -11.23 12.78
N GLY A 256 -5.08 -10.62 11.59
CA GLY A 256 -3.91 -10.12 10.88
C GLY A 256 -3.46 -11.00 9.72
N LEU A 257 -2.51 -10.49 8.94
CA LEU A 257 -1.94 -11.18 7.78
C LEU A 257 -1.06 -12.34 8.25
N VAL A 258 -1.35 -13.55 7.80
CA VAL A 258 -0.61 -14.75 8.20
C VAL A 258 0.57 -14.98 7.27
N VAL A 259 1.74 -15.24 7.86
CA VAL A 259 2.91 -15.81 7.18
C VAL A 259 3.03 -17.27 7.63
N SER A 260 2.97 -18.20 6.68
CA SER A 260 2.96 -19.63 6.93
C SER A 260 3.86 -20.37 5.95
N ARG A 261 3.82 -21.70 5.98
CA ARG A 261 4.63 -22.59 5.15
C ARG A 261 3.88 -23.87 4.83
N TYR A 262 4.17 -24.47 3.68
CA TYR A 262 3.49 -25.69 3.25
C TYR A 262 4.30 -26.56 2.29
N HIS A 263 3.98 -27.85 2.25
CA HIS A 263 4.69 -28.82 1.42
C HIS A 263 4.35 -28.63 -0.07
N PRO A 264 5.33 -28.52 -0.98
CA PRO A 264 5.10 -28.17 -2.39
C PRO A 264 4.28 -29.22 -3.16
N ASP A 265 4.35 -30.48 -2.76
CA ASP A 265 3.67 -31.60 -3.44
C ASP A 265 2.21 -31.81 -3.02
N TRP A 266 1.69 -31.01 -2.10
CA TRP A 266 0.33 -31.18 -1.62
C TRP A 266 -0.69 -30.56 -2.60
N ASP A 267 -1.62 -31.37 -3.13
CA ASP A 267 -2.58 -30.98 -4.16
C ASP A 267 -3.97 -30.52 -3.61
N ASP A 268 -4.27 -30.65 -2.31
CA ASP A 268 -5.65 -30.74 -1.80
C ASP A 268 -6.19 -29.52 -1.00
N CYS A 269 -5.51 -28.37 -1.02
CA CYS A 269 -6.00 -27.18 -0.29
C CYS A 269 -6.50 -26.09 -1.23
N GLY A 270 -7.82 -25.96 -1.38
CA GLY A 270 -8.44 -24.94 -2.24
C GLY A 270 -8.16 -23.49 -1.85
N HIS A 271 -7.66 -23.28 -0.63
CA HIS A 271 -7.20 -21.98 -0.14
C HIS A 271 -5.80 -21.61 -0.63
N LEU A 272 -4.98 -22.56 -1.11
CA LEU A 272 -3.66 -22.28 -1.68
C LEU A 272 -3.81 -21.88 -3.15
N ARG A 273 -3.43 -20.64 -3.47
CA ARG A 273 -3.54 -20.07 -4.82
C ARG A 273 -2.28 -19.27 -5.13
N VAL A 274 -2.16 -18.81 -6.38
CA VAL A 274 -1.04 -17.96 -6.78
C VAL A 274 -1.52 -16.58 -7.20
N CYS A 275 -0.88 -15.54 -6.66
CA CYS A 275 -0.98 -14.20 -7.21
C CYS A 275 0.09 -14.08 -8.28
N LEU A 276 -0.31 -13.60 -9.45
CA LEU A 276 0.58 -13.48 -10.60
C LEU A 276 1.04 -12.05 -10.76
N PHE A 277 2.29 -11.90 -11.15
CA PHE A 277 2.91 -10.65 -11.51
C PHE A 277 3.07 -10.60 -13.04
N ARG A 278 2.75 -9.46 -13.65
CA ARG A 278 3.17 -9.17 -15.03
C ARG A 278 4.60 -8.69 -15.02
N LYS A 279 5.47 -9.36 -15.77
CA LYS A 279 6.86 -8.94 -15.94
C LYS A 279 6.95 -7.59 -16.63
N PHE A 280 8.05 -6.88 -16.38
CA PHE A 280 8.32 -5.63 -17.09
C PHE A 280 8.60 -5.92 -18.56
N ASN A 281 8.12 -5.05 -19.43
CA ASN A 281 8.50 -5.09 -20.84
C ASN A 281 9.98 -4.69 -20.91
N THR A 282 10.88 -5.66 -21.07
CA THR A 282 12.32 -5.43 -21.33
C THR A 282 12.56 -5.09 -22.77
#